data_AF-A0AAN4R249-F1
#
_entry.id   AF-A0AAN4R249-F1
#
_cell.length_a   1.000
_cell.length_b   1.000
_cell.length_c   1.000
_cell.angle_alpha   90.00
_cell.angle_beta   90.00
_cell.angle_gamma   90.00
#
_symmetry.space_group_name_H-M   'P 1'
#
loop_
_entity.id
_entity.type
_entity.pdbx_description
1 polymer ?
#
loop_
_entity_poly.entity_id
_entity_poly.type
_entity_poly.pdbx_seq_one_letter_code
_entity_poly.pdbx_strand_id
1 'polypeptide(L)'
;MERAGIAHLWLETIHPFEDGNGRLGRALAEKALARSLEISVVMGLAATINTHKEAYYDELHRVSTSNYIESWMAWFASIVLEAQSRTIATISFVVEKARFLDGLRGQLNPRQERAVLRMLAEGIDGFRGGLRAQNYRAITGEPPPQPRVIWRN
;
A
#
# COMPACT_ATOMS: atom_id res chain seq x y z
N MET A 1 11.47 -13.43 12.19
CA MET A 1 10.21 -12.81 12.67
C MET A 1 10.27 -12.52 14.17
N GLU A 2 10.48 -13.54 15.00
CA GLU A 2 10.53 -13.40 16.48
C GLU A 2 11.43 -12.27 16.98
N ARG A 3 12.72 -12.28 16.60
CA ARG A 3 13.67 -11.22 16.96
C ARG A 3 13.21 -9.82 16.57
N ALA A 4 12.58 -9.68 15.41
CA ALA A 4 12.10 -8.39 14.93
C ALA A 4 10.90 -7.89 15.74
N GLY A 5 9.93 -8.76 16.01
CA GLY A 5 8.75 -8.42 16.82
C GLY A 5 9.09 -8.07 18.26
N ILE A 6 9.97 -8.84 18.89
CA ILE A 6 10.43 -8.60 20.26
C ILE A 6 11.27 -7.32 20.36
N ALA A 7 12.22 -7.13 19.43
CA ALA A 7 13.06 -5.92 19.44
C ALA A 7 12.24 -4.66 19.18
N HIS A 8 11.26 -4.72 18.27
CA HIS A 8 10.35 -3.60 18.02
C HIS A 8 9.55 -3.25 19.26
N LEU A 9 8.89 -4.23 19.87
CA LEU A 9 8.10 -4.07 21.09
C LEU A 9 8.89 -3.36 22.18
N TRP A 10 10.05 -3.90 22.54
CA TRP A 10 10.81 -3.35 23.65
C TRP A 10 11.44 -1.99 23.34
N LEU A 11 11.77 -1.69 22.08
CA LEU A 11 12.23 -0.35 21.73
C LEU A 11 11.12 0.69 21.91
N GLU A 12 9.89 0.37 21.51
CA GLU A 12 8.73 1.24 21.70
C GLU A 12 8.37 1.40 23.19
N THR A 13 8.50 0.32 23.98
CA THR A 13 8.23 0.34 25.43
C THR A 13 9.30 1.10 26.23
N ILE A 14 10.58 0.87 25.96
CA ILE A 14 11.69 1.54 26.67
C ILE A 14 11.74 3.03 26.32
N HIS A 15 11.40 3.37 25.07
CA HIS A 15 11.33 4.74 24.58
C HIS A 15 12.62 5.55 24.85
N PRO A 16 13.79 5.10 24.38
CA PRO A 16 15.09 5.62 24.84
C PRO A 16 15.46 7.03 24.34
N PHE A 17 14.75 7.58 23.36
CA PHE A 17 15.04 8.91 22.78
C PHE A 17 13.92 9.92 23.08
N GLU A 18 14.23 11.22 23.01
CA GLU A 18 13.23 12.29 23.19
C GLU A 18 12.18 12.35 22.06
N ASP A 19 12.58 12.02 20.83
CA ASP A 19 11.69 11.88 19.67
C ASP A 19 12.22 10.78 18.73
N GLY A 20 11.34 10.29 17.85
CA GLY A 20 11.72 9.42 16.74
C GLY A 20 11.75 7.94 17.07
N ASN A 21 11.42 7.53 18.29
CA ASN A 21 11.36 6.12 18.70
C ASN A 21 10.52 5.28 17.73
N GLY A 22 9.31 5.74 17.40
CA GLY A 22 8.44 5.07 16.44
C GLY A 22 9.06 4.86 15.06
N ARG A 23 9.78 5.87 14.54
CA ARG A 23 10.45 5.78 13.23
C ARG A 23 11.59 4.77 13.29
N LEU A 24 12.39 4.83 14.35
CA LEU A 24 13.51 3.91 14.56
C LEU A 24 13.03 2.47 14.77
N GLY A 25 12.00 2.26 15.59
CA GLY A 25 11.43 0.95 15.87
C GLY A 25 10.95 0.25 14.60
N ARG A 26 10.19 0.96 13.76
CA ARG A 26 9.73 0.43 12.46
C ARG A 26 10.89 0.12 11.52
N ALA A 27 11.87 1.01 11.40
CA ALA A 27 13.05 0.78 10.56
C ALA A 27 13.90 -0.41 11.05
N LEU A 28 14.06 -0.56 12.37
CA LEU A 28 14.77 -1.68 12.97
C LEU A 28 14.04 -3.00 12.72
N ALA A 29 12.72 -3.02 12.93
CA ALA A 29 11.88 -4.19 12.68
C ALA A 29 11.99 -4.65 11.23
N GLU A 30 11.85 -3.71 10.28
CA GLU A 30 11.93 -3.99 8.86
C GLU A 30 13.33 -4.47 8.44
N LYS A 31 14.39 -3.84 8.95
CA LYS A 31 15.79 -4.30 8.74
C LYS A 31 16.03 -5.69 9.31
N ALA A 32 15.51 -5.99 10.50
CA ALA A 32 15.67 -7.30 11.13
C ALA A 32 14.94 -8.41 10.33
N LEU A 33 13.77 -8.11 9.78
CA LEU A 33 13.06 -9.02 8.89
C LEU A 33 13.79 -9.21 7.57
N ALA A 34 14.24 -8.14 6.92
CA ALA A 34 15.00 -8.20 5.66
C ALA A 34 16.25 -9.07 5.78
N ARG A 35 17.00 -8.92 6.89
CA ARG A 35 18.16 -9.78 7.18
C ARG A 35 17.79 -11.24 7.39
N SER A 36 16.63 -11.52 8.01
CA SER A 36 16.18 -12.89 8.27
C SER A 36 15.68 -13.60 7.01
N LEU A 37 15.17 -12.84 6.05
CA LEU A 37 14.60 -13.34 4.79
C LEU A 37 15.62 -13.32 3.63
N GLU A 38 16.83 -12.81 3.86
CA GLU A 38 17.86 -12.60 2.84
C GLU A 38 17.36 -11.79 1.62
N ILE A 39 16.31 -10.99 1.84
CA ILE A 39 15.75 -10.09 0.82
C ILE A 39 16.26 -8.67 1.06
N SER A 40 16.54 -7.97 -0.04
CA SER A 40 16.91 -6.55 -0.02
C SER A 40 15.70 -5.62 -0.21
N VAL A 41 14.48 -6.17 -0.22
CA VAL A 41 13.24 -5.44 -0.54
C VAL A 41 12.59 -4.88 0.73
N VAL A 42 12.17 -3.61 0.67
CA VAL A 42 11.35 -2.94 1.70
C VAL A 42 9.94 -3.55 1.62
N MET A 43 9.49 -4.17 2.71
CA MET A 43 8.19 -4.87 2.79
C MET A 43 7.02 -3.93 3.09
N GLY A 44 7.28 -2.62 3.25
CA GLY A 44 6.23 -1.65 3.55
C GLY A 44 5.64 -1.85 4.94
N LEU A 45 6.41 -2.42 5.88
CA LEU A 45 5.92 -2.78 7.21
C LEU A 45 5.33 -1.57 7.94
N ALA A 46 6.01 -0.43 7.88
CA ALA A 46 5.55 0.81 8.48
C ALA A 46 4.18 1.28 7.94
N ALA A 47 3.95 1.14 6.64
CA ALA A 47 2.69 1.50 6.01
C ALA A 47 1.55 0.58 6.49
N THR A 48 1.80 -0.72 6.57
CA THR A 48 0.82 -1.70 7.06
C THR A 48 0.52 -1.53 8.56
N ILE A 49 1.53 -1.25 9.39
CA ILE A 49 1.29 -0.89 10.80
C ILE A 49 0.40 0.36 10.87
N ASN A 50 0.67 1.38 10.04
CA ASN A 50 -0.12 2.61 10.04
C ASN A 50 -1.58 2.39 9.60
N THR A 51 -1.88 1.44 8.69
CA THR A 51 -3.26 1.08 8.36
C THR A 51 -4.00 0.42 9.53
N HIS A 52 -3.26 -0.19 10.45
CA HIS A 52 -3.78 -0.88 11.64
C HIS A 52 -3.38 -0.16 12.94
N LYS A 53 -3.26 1.18 12.90
CA LYS A 53 -2.69 1.98 14.00
C LYS A 53 -3.39 1.78 15.35
N GLU A 54 -4.70 1.58 15.36
CA GLU A 54 -5.49 1.43 16.59
C GLU A 54 -5.14 0.10 17.26
N ALA A 55 -5.24 -1.01 16.51
CA ALA A 55 -4.85 -2.33 16.99
C ALA A 55 -3.37 -2.40 17.41
N TYR A 56 -2.48 -1.69 16.71
CA TYR A 56 -1.07 -1.56 17.10
C TYR A 56 -0.91 -1.00 18.51
N TYR A 57 -1.57 0.12 18.81
CA TYR A 57 -1.49 0.73 20.14
C TYR A 57 -2.20 -0.10 21.21
N ASP A 58 -3.30 -0.78 20.86
CA ASP A 58 -3.99 -1.69 21.77
C ASP A 58 -3.08 -2.86 22.21
N GLU A 59 -2.34 -3.45 21.28
CA GLU A 59 -1.40 -4.53 21.59
C GLU A 59 -0.21 -4.04 22.41
N LEU A 60 0.34 -2.85 22.12
CA LEU A 60 1.38 -2.25 22.96
C LEU A 60 0.87 -1.99 24.39
N HIS A 61 -0.35 -1.48 24.52
CA HIS A 61 -0.97 -1.24 25.81
C HIS A 61 -1.17 -2.55 26.59
N ARG A 62 -1.67 -3.60 25.93
CA ARG A 62 -1.86 -4.93 26.53
C ARG A 62 -0.55 -5.52 27.05
N VAL A 63 0.54 -5.41 26.31
CA VAL A 63 1.85 -5.88 26.78
C VAL A 63 2.30 -5.05 27.99
N SER A 64 2.18 -3.71 27.94
CA SER A 64 2.63 -2.85 29.05
C SER A 64 1.93 -3.11 30.39
N THR A 65 0.72 -3.68 30.36
CA THR A 65 -0.05 -3.97 31.58
C THR A 65 0.16 -5.40 32.09
N SER A 66 0.67 -6.32 31.27
CA SER A 66 0.66 -7.74 31.57
C SER A 66 1.98 -8.49 31.37
N ASN A 67 2.91 -7.92 30.58
CA ASN A 67 4.15 -8.53 30.10
C ASN A 67 4.00 -9.82 29.28
N TYR A 68 2.77 -10.26 28.99
CA TYR A 68 2.50 -11.37 28.08
C TYR A 68 2.56 -10.88 26.63
N ILE A 69 3.45 -11.47 25.82
CA ILE A 69 3.75 -11.01 24.45
C ILE A 69 3.10 -11.88 23.36
N GLU A 70 2.37 -12.93 23.73
CA GLU A 70 1.83 -13.91 22.78
C GLU A 70 0.86 -13.27 21.79
N SER A 71 -0.03 -12.41 22.28
CA SER A 71 -0.98 -11.63 21.48
C SER A 71 -0.27 -10.65 20.54
N TRP A 72 0.70 -9.91 21.08
CA TRP A 72 1.57 -9.03 20.30
C TRP A 72 2.29 -9.79 19.18
N MET A 73 2.88 -10.96 19.48
CA MET A 73 3.63 -11.73 18.50
C MET A 73 2.72 -12.29 17.40
N ALA A 74 1.51 -12.73 17.75
CA ALA A 74 0.51 -13.17 16.78
C ALA A 74 0.05 -12.02 15.88
N TRP A 75 -0.22 -10.85 16.46
CA TRP A 75 -0.58 -9.65 15.72
C TRP A 75 0.57 -9.17 14.82
N PHE A 76 1.79 -9.05 15.34
CA PHE A 76 2.94 -8.62 14.57
C PHE A 76 3.22 -9.57 13.39
N ALA A 77 3.05 -10.88 13.59
CA ALA A 77 3.18 -11.86 12.52
C ALA A 77 2.16 -11.64 11.40
N SER A 78 0.89 -11.37 11.73
CA SER A 78 -0.16 -11.12 10.73
C SER A 78 0.13 -9.84 9.93
N ILE A 79 0.61 -8.79 10.60
CA ILE A 79 1.00 -7.53 9.96
C ILE A 79 2.18 -7.72 8.99
N VAL A 80 3.17 -8.53 9.37
CA VAL A 80 4.29 -8.86 8.48
C VAL A 80 3.81 -9.61 7.23
N LEU A 81 2.90 -10.57 7.39
CA LEU A 81 2.34 -11.33 6.27
C LEU A 81 1.51 -10.46 5.33
N GLU A 82 0.71 -9.54 5.88
CA GLU A 82 -0.06 -8.57 5.10
C GLU A 82 0.87 -7.61 4.34
N ALA A 83 1.91 -7.10 4.99
CA ALA A 83 2.90 -6.22 4.38
C ALA A 83 3.64 -6.91 3.21
N GLN A 84 4.04 -8.18 3.41
CA GLN A 84 4.63 -8.99 2.36
C GLN A 84 3.68 -9.20 1.19
N SER A 85 2.42 -9.56 1.47
CA SER A 85 1.39 -9.79 0.44
C SER A 85 1.14 -8.53 -0.40
N ARG A 86 1.02 -7.37 0.24
CA ARG A 86 0.89 -6.06 -0.44
C ARG A 86 2.11 -5.72 -1.28
N THR A 87 3.31 -6.01 -0.78
CA THR A 87 4.56 -5.77 -1.52
C THR A 87 4.61 -6.62 -2.78
N ILE A 88 4.29 -7.91 -2.69
CA ILE A 88 4.22 -8.82 -3.85
C ILE A 88 3.19 -8.34 -4.87
N ALA A 89 2.00 -7.95 -4.41
CA ALA A 89 0.95 -7.41 -5.28
C ALA A 89 1.41 -6.12 -5.99
N THR A 90 2.09 -5.22 -5.27
CA THR A 90 2.60 -3.96 -5.81
C THR A 90 3.67 -4.20 -6.87
N ILE A 91 4.63 -5.09 -6.60
CA ILE A 91 5.67 -5.46 -7.56
C ILE A 91 5.03 -6.06 -8.82
N SER A 92 4.12 -7.01 -8.65
CA SER A 92 3.38 -7.63 -9.76
C SER A 92 2.64 -6.58 -10.58
N PHE A 93 1.93 -5.67 -9.93
CA PHE A 93 1.21 -4.58 -10.60
C PHE A 93 2.14 -3.68 -11.40
N VAL A 94 3.31 -3.29 -10.85
CA VAL A 94 4.28 -2.44 -11.56
C VAL A 94 4.84 -3.15 -12.80
N VAL A 95 5.16 -4.44 -12.69
CA VAL A 95 5.66 -5.25 -13.82
C VAL A 95 4.59 -5.37 -14.91
N GLU A 96 3.35 -5.71 -14.55
CA GLU A 96 2.25 -5.86 -15.51
C GLU A 96 1.85 -4.52 -16.12
N LYS A 97 1.84 -3.43 -15.33
CA LYS A 97 1.64 -2.06 -15.82
C LYS A 97 2.67 -1.69 -16.90
N ALA A 98 3.94 -2.01 -16.67
CA ALA A 98 5.00 -1.72 -17.64
C ALA A 98 4.80 -2.50 -18.94
N ARG A 99 4.54 -3.81 -18.86
CA ARG A 99 4.25 -4.67 -20.02
C ARG A 99 3.03 -4.19 -20.80
N PHE A 100 1.96 -3.84 -20.10
CA PHE A 100 0.72 -3.33 -20.69
C PHE A 100 0.93 -2.01 -21.45
N LEU A 101 1.65 -1.05 -20.84
CA LEU A 101 1.93 0.23 -21.49
C LEU A 101 2.86 0.08 -22.70
N ASP A 102 3.87 -0.79 -22.62
CA ASP A 102 4.75 -1.09 -23.75
C ASP A 102 3.99 -1.74 -24.91
N GLY A 103 3.08 -2.68 -24.61
CA GLY A 103 2.22 -3.32 -25.60
C GLY A 103 1.23 -2.37 -26.30
N LEU A 104 0.92 -1.21 -25.71
CA LEU A 104 0.04 -0.19 -26.28
C LEU A 104 0.79 0.99 -26.91
N ARG A 105 2.12 0.94 -26.93
CA ARG A 105 2.96 2.03 -27.42
C ARG A 105 2.64 2.33 -28.89
N GLY A 106 2.33 3.60 -29.17
CA GLY A 106 1.97 4.08 -30.51
C GLY A 106 0.57 3.69 -30.99
N GLN A 107 -0.22 2.98 -30.17
CA GLN A 107 -1.58 2.55 -30.53
C GLN A 107 -2.67 3.45 -29.92
N LEU A 108 -2.32 4.24 -28.90
CA LEU A 108 -3.26 5.13 -28.22
C LEU A 108 -3.15 6.56 -28.72
N ASN A 109 -4.30 7.24 -28.84
CA ASN A 109 -4.32 8.69 -28.98
C ASN A 109 -4.05 9.38 -27.61
N PRO A 110 -3.72 10.69 -27.60
CA PRO A 110 -3.37 11.38 -26.35
C PRO A 110 -4.46 11.38 -25.27
N ARG A 111 -5.74 11.27 -25.64
CA ARG A 111 -6.85 11.21 -24.66
C ARG A 111 -6.95 9.82 -24.02
N GLN A 112 -6.85 8.78 -24.83
CA GLN A 112 -6.85 7.39 -24.36
C GLN A 112 -5.65 7.13 -23.45
N GLU A 113 -4.47 7.61 -23.83
CA GLU A 113 -3.26 7.51 -23.01
C GLU A 113 -3.46 8.17 -21.64
N ARG A 114 -4.03 9.38 -21.60
CA ARG A 114 -4.33 10.07 -20.34
C ARG A 114 -5.33 9.30 -19.46
N ALA A 115 -6.38 8.74 -20.07
CA ALA A 115 -7.36 7.93 -19.34
C ALA A 115 -6.72 6.68 -18.73
N VAL A 116 -5.94 5.95 -19.52
CA VAL A 116 -5.22 4.74 -19.11
C VAL A 116 -4.23 5.05 -17.99
N LEU A 117 -3.37 6.06 -18.16
CA LEU A 117 -2.38 6.45 -17.16
C LEU A 117 -3.05 6.87 -15.84
N ARG A 118 -4.18 7.58 -15.91
CA ARG A 118 -4.95 7.96 -14.72
C ARG A 118 -5.51 6.74 -14.00
N MET A 119 -6.08 5.78 -14.71
CA MET A 119 -6.59 4.55 -14.10
C MET A 119 -5.46 3.76 -13.43
N LEU A 120 -4.33 3.60 -14.12
CA LEU A 120 -3.15 2.89 -13.61
C LEU A 120 -2.40 3.65 -12.50
N ALA A 121 -2.76 4.90 -12.20
CA ALA A 121 -2.19 5.66 -11.10
C ALA A 121 -2.75 5.23 -9.73
N GLU A 122 -3.89 4.54 -9.70
CA GLU A 122 -4.52 4.06 -8.46
C GLU A 122 -3.82 2.82 -7.87
N GLY A 123 -2.87 2.22 -8.61
CA GLY A 123 -2.11 1.09 -8.10
C GLY A 123 -2.96 -0.17 -7.90
N ILE A 124 -2.57 -0.96 -6.89
CA ILE A 124 -3.22 -2.22 -6.54
C ILE A 124 -4.65 -2.07 -6.00
N ASP A 125 -5.01 -0.87 -5.52
CA ASP A 125 -6.36 -0.58 -5.00
C ASP A 125 -7.39 -0.40 -6.12
N GLY A 126 -6.91 -0.15 -7.34
CA GLY A 126 -7.74 -0.02 -8.54
C GLY A 126 -8.56 1.27 -8.62
N PHE A 127 -9.07 1.55 -9.83
CA PHE A 127 -9.84 2.76 -10.11
C PHE A 127 -11.28 2.65 -9.60
N ARG A 128 -11.51 3.17 -8.39
CA ARG A 128 -12.83 3.18 -7.75
C ARG A 128 -13.87 3.95 -8.58
N GLY A 129 -15.07 3.38 -8.68
CA GLY A 129 -16.21 3.97 -9.42
C GLY A 129 -16.23 3.67 -10.94
N GLY A 130 -15.18 3.05 -11.47
CA GLY A 130 -15.10 2.59 -12.86
C GLY A 130 -15.03 3.72 -13.89
N LEU A 131 -14.68 3.38 -15.14
CA LEU A 131 -14.54 4.36 -16.22
C LEU A 131 -15.92 4.71 -16.84
N ARG A 132 -16.78 5.38 -16.08
CA ARG A 132 -18.05 5.92 -16.59
C ARG A 132 -17.79 7.10 -17.53
N ALA A 133 -18.73 7.39 -18.44
CA ALA A 133 -18.60 8.51 -19.39
C ALA A 133 -18.29 9.86 -18.70
N GLN A 134 -18.84 10.10 -17.51
CA GLN A 134 -18.53 11.29 -16.71
C GLN A 134 -17.07 11.31 -16.24
N ASN A 135 -16.56 10.19 -15.73
CA ASN A 135 -15.18 10.05 -15.27
C ASN A 135 -14.21 10.17 -16.45
N TYR A 136 -14.52 9.54 -17.58
CA TYR A 136 -13.72 9.67 -18.80
C TYR A 136 -13.62 11.11 -19.28
N ARG A 137 -14.73 11.85 -19.32
CA ARG A 137 -14.72 13.28 -19.68
C ARG A 137 -13.92 14.12 -18.69
N ALA A 138 -14.09 13.90 -17.39
CA ALA A 138 -13.32 14.60 -16.35
C ALA A 138 -11.80 14.37 -16.50
N ILE A 139 -11.40 13.16 -16.90
CA ILE A 139 -9.98 12.80 -17.07
C ILE A 139 -9.41 13.31 -18.40
N THR A 140 -10.18 13.25 -19.47
CA THR A 140 -9.69 13.52 -20.84
C THR A 140 -9.98 14.93 -21.36
N GLY A 141 -10.88 15.67 -20.70
CA GLY A 141 -11.36 16.97 -21.15
C GLY A 141 -12.35 16.89 -22.31
N GLU A 142 -12.97 15.73 -22.55
CA GLU A 142 -13.96 15.56 -23.62
C GLU A 142 -15.28 16.30 -23.29
N PRO A 143 -15.83 17.11 -24.21
CA PRO A 143 -17.10 17.79 -24.02
C PRO A 143 -18.28 16.80 -23.96
N PRO A 144 -19.39 17.15 -23.29
CA PRO A 144 -20.57 16.30 -23.25
C PRO A 144 -21.09 16.00 -24.68
N PRO A 145 -21.65 14.81 -24.92
CA PRO A 145 -22.23 14.49 -26.22
C PRO A 145 -23.33 15.51 -26.55
N GLN A 146 -23.29 16.07 -27.75
CA GLN A 146 -24.36 16.93 -28.22
C GLN A 146 -25.65 16.10 -28.35
N PRO A 147 -26.81 16.61 -27.91
CA PRO A 147 -28.07 15.90 -28.09
C PRO A 147 -28.27 15.63 -29.59
N ARG A 148 -28.49 14.36 -29.95
CA ARG A 148 -28.84 14.00 -31.32
C ARG A 148 -30.14 14.72 -31.68
N VAL A 149 -30.05 15.70 -32.58
CA VAL A 149 -31.23 16.24 -33.27
C VAL A 149 -31.76 15.11 -34.14
N ILE A 150 -32.75 14.39 -33.63
CA ILE A 150 -33.49 13.40 -34.40
C ILE A 150 -34.41 14.21 -35.32
N TRP A 151 -33.97 14.45 -36.55
CA TRP A 151 -34.88 14.90 -37.60
C TRP A 151 -35.88 13.76 -37.83
N ARG A 152 -37.14 13.97 -37.42
CA ARG A 152 -38.26 13.14 -37.87
C ARG A 152 -38.55 13.55 -39.32
N ASN A 153 -38.31 12.63 -40.26
CA ASN A 153 -38.96 12.68 -41.57
C ASN A 153 -40.36 12.08 -41.47
#